data_AF-A0A917WPF4-F1
#
_entry.id   AF-A0A917WPF4-F1
#
_cell.length_a   1.000
_cell.length_b   1.000
_cell.length_c   1.000
_cell.angle_alpha   90.00
_cell.angle_beta   90.00
_cell.angle_gamma   90.00
#
_symmetry.space_group_name_H-M   'P 1'
#
loop_
_entity.id
_entity.type
_entity.pdbx_description
1 polymer ?
#
loop_
_entity_poly.entity_id
_entity_poly.type
_entity_poly.pdbx_seq_one_letter_code
_entity_poly.pdbx_strand_id
1 'polypeptide(L)'
;MSTEQVERRQPGRHASGQATNRKRRRWILPTAIGGGLAIIAGAVVVVLNLSGKDSDADRDEDATVISTDGATVDGQQLTTALYIKANNVKVTNTTVRHSGAVGIKVFAGFTGTVVENTEVFCGRPEMTGLGYGNYTATKVKVHGCAKGFSHSAAAPALVTDSSVDDKPYKAKYSFDEPGKAHPTAGAGLVPGPVRAPSGKPWPGPENTGVPAGTDLTPYAGPYAITEPNTVIDGKILTDCLDIKAKNVTIKRSKITCKNKGGMIIRVFDDVVPDASLLVEDSEIQGEGEGLGLGFGHYTMRRVNMHTLNEGPRVSDGALIEDSWIHDLIFTDEKDHQDILQTTGGTGMVVRHNTLEAFNPATNDPFNAGFQLGSETAPSLTDLLVEDNLFTGGNYTVNFRPDTKAEKVVFRNNVFVQNSRYGASSNEDLPGVTWDPSNVYADGGKPVTHG
;
A
#
# COMPACT_ATOMS: atom_id res chain seq x y z
N MET A 1 6.23 -51.81 27.00
CA MET A 1 4.90 -51.39 27.50
C MET A 1 4.06 -51.13 26.24
N SER A 2 3.43 -52.18 25.68
CA SER A 2 1.96 -52.42 25.66
C SER A 2 1.17 -51.18 25.19
N THR A 3 0.78 -51.06 23.91
CA THR A 3 -0.51 -51.49 23.29
C THR A 3 -1.78 -50.95 23.95
N GLU A 4 -2.54 -50.14 23.19
CA GLU A 4 -4.04 -50.05 23.04
C GLU A 4 -4.35 -48.66 22.42
N GLN A 5 -4.81 -48.49 21.17
CA GLN A 5 -6.14 -48.78 20.57
C GLN A 5 -7.31 -48.37 21.49
N VAL A 6 -7.88 -47.17 21.28
CA VAL A 6 -9.19 -46.92 20.63
C VAL A 6 -10.37 -47.48 21.43
N GLU A 7 -11.27 -46.62 21.93
CA GLU A 7 -12.67 -46.58 21.45
C GLU A 7 -13.48 -45.36 21.95
N ARG A 8 -14.38 -44.94 21.08
CA ARG A 8 -15.44 -43.94 21.22
C ARG A 8 -16.51 -44.37 22.24
N ARG A 9 -17.25 -43.41 22.81
CA ARG A 9 -18.73 -43.28 22.76
C ARG A 9 -19.27 -42.18 23.71
N GLN A 10 -19.74 -41.10 23.08
CA GLN A 10 -21.03 -40.37 23.18
C GLN A 10 -22.10 -40.71 24.27
N PRO A 11 -23.19 -39.92 24.43
CA PRO A 11 -23.39 -38.98 25.54
C PRO A 11 -24.70 -39.21 26.34
N GLY A 12 -24.91 -38.41 27.39
CA GLY A 12 -26.19 -38.24 28.08
C GLY A 12 -26.02 -37.34 29.30
N ARG A 13 -27.01 -36.67 29.87
CA ARG A 13 -28.39 -36.27 29.52
C ARG A 13 -28.88 -35.59 30.80
N HIS A 14 -29.56 -34.44 30.71
CA HIS A 14 -30.64 -33.98 31.64
C HIS A 14 -30.33 -33.85 33.16
N ALA A 15 -30.91 -32.94 33.94
CA ALA A 15 -31.90 -31.89 33.76
C ALA A 15 -32.00 -31.11 35.09
N SER A 16 -32.68 -29.96 34.99
CA SER A 16 -33.48 -29.28 36.02
C SER A 16 -32.72 -28.63 37.21
N GLY A 17 -33.02 -27.41 37.63
CA GLY A 17 -34.11 -26.49 37.31
C GLY A 17 -34.58 -25.79 38.58
N GLN A 18 -34.85 -24.49 38.52
CA GLN A 18 -35.87 -23.70 39.25
C GLN A 18 -35.49 -22.21 39.12
N ALA A 19 -36.18 -21.43 38.29
CA ALA A 19 -37.44 -20.71 38.56
C ALA A 19 -37.24 -19.57 39.60
N THR A 20 -37.45 -18.29 39.26
CA THR A 20 -38.75 -17.61 39.14
C THR A 20 -38.52 -16.24 38.46
N ASN A 21 -39.23 -15.78 37.42
CA ASN A 21 -40.66 -15.49 37.19
C ASN A 21 -41.16 -14.18 37.83
N ARG A 22 -41.32 -13.09 37.02
CA ARG A 22 -42.61 -12.39 36.81
C ARG A 22 -42.56 -11.16 35.86
N LYS A 23 -43.35 -11.29 34.78
CA LYS A 23 -44.35 -10.37 34.15
C LYS A 23 -43.90 -8.97 33.64
N ARG A 24 -43.86 -8.68 32.32
CA ARG A 24 -44.90 -8.50 31.24
C ARG A 24 -45.82 -7.26 31.35
N ARG A 25 -45.71 -6.34 30.37
CA ARG A 25 -46.78 -5.68 29.54
C ARG A 25 -46.11 -4.60 28.63
N ARG A 26 -46.01 -4.71 27.29
CA ARG A 26 -46.95 -4.65 26.13
C ARG A 26 -47.44 -3.23 25.70
N TRP A 27 -46.86 -2.79 24.56
CA TRP A 27 -47.32 -1.98 23.39
C TRP A 27 -47.78 -0.51 23.53
N ILE A 28 -47.33 0.32 22.58
CA ILE A 28 -48.13 1.05 21.56
C ILE A 28 -47.18 1.55 20.43
N LEU A 29 -47.58 1.33 19.17
CA LEU A 29 -47.03 1.95 17.95
C LEU A 29 -47.60 3.37 17.77
N PRO A 30 -46.92 4.22 17.00
CA PRO A 30 -47.64 4.89 15.92
C PRO A 30 -46.94 4.77 14.57
N THR A 31 -47.75 4.47 13.55
CA THR A 31 -47.45 4.63 12.13
C THR A 31 -47.69 6.08 11.70
N ALA A 32 -46.78 6.63 10.90
CA ALA A 32 -47.07 7.73 9.98
C ALA A 32 -46.31 7.51 8.66
N ILE A 33 -46.99 7.88 7.58
CA ILE A 33 -46.83 7.44 6.19
C ILE A 33 -46.00 8.45 5.39
N GLY A 34 -45.20 7.95 4.44
CA GLY A 34 -45.12 8.52 3.09
C GLY A 34 -43.90 9.39 2.76
N GLY A 35 -43.04 8.84 1.88
CA GLY A 35 -42.01 9.60 1.17
C GLY A 35 -41.02 8.65 0.51
N GLY A 36 -41.38 8.08 -0.65
CA GLY A 36 -40.45 7.29 -1.44
C GLY A 36 -39.27 8.13 -1.90
N LEU A 37 -38.06 7.60 -1.75
CA LEU A 37 -36.88 8.09 -2.44
C LEU A 37 -36.19 6.93 -3.15
N ALA A 38 -35.90 7.17 -4.42
CA ALA A 38 -35.21 6.27 -5.31
C ALA A 38 -33.83 5.87 -4.76
N ILE A 39 -33.51 4.59 -4.88
CA ILE A 39 -32.19 4.04 -4.59
C ILE A 39 -31.26 4.51 -5.71
N ILE A 40 -30.49 5.56 -5.46
CA ILE A 40 -29.25 5.83 -6.17
C ILE A 40 -28.14 5.22 -5.30
N ALA A 41 -27.38 4.30 -5.88
CA ALA A 41 -26.25 3.66 -5.22
C ALA A 41 -25.15 4.71 -4.95
N GLY A 42 -25.17 5.23 -3.73
CA GLY A 42 -24.17 6.12 -3.14
C GLY A 42 -24.67 6.41 -1.74
N ALA A 43 -24.17 5.70 -0.74
CA ALA A 43 -24.63 5.83 0.63
C ALA A 43 -24.29 7.22 1.18
N VAL A 44 -25.20 8.18 1.00
CA VAL A 44 -25.26 9.40 1.80
C VAL A 44 -25.60 8.96 3.21
N VAL A 45 -24.65 9.05 4.14
CA VAL A 45 -24.91 8.71 5.53
C VAL A 45 -25.81 9.78 6.13
N VAL A 46 -26.99 9.34 6.59
CA VAL A 46 -27.82 10.10 7.52
C VAL A 46 -27.00 10.29 8.81
N VAL A 47 -26.57 11.52 9.07
CA VAL A 47 -25.88 11.90 10.31
C VAL A 47 -26.88 11.73 11.47
N LEU A 48 -26.71 10.68 12.26
CA LEU A 48 -27.38 10.55 13.55
C LEU A 48 -26.55 11.32 14.57
N ASN A 49 -27.05 12.47 15.03
CA ASN A 49 -26.52 13.15 16.22
C ASN A 49 -26.80 12.26 17.43
N LEU A 50 -25.87 11.36 17.76
CA LEU A 50 -25.92 10.57 18.98
C LEU A 50 -25.12 11.31 20.05
N SER A 51 -25.84 12.06 20.91
CA SER A 51 -25.28 12.47 22.20
C SER A 51 -25.15 11.22 23.08
N GLY A 52 -23.97 10.61 23.11
CA GLY A 52 -23.70 9.38 23.86
C GLY A 52 -22.43 9.51 24.70
N LYS A 53 -22.54 9.19 25.99
CA LYS A 53 -21.39 9.05 26.89
C LYS A 53 -20.53 7.88 26.44
N ASP A 54 -19.29 8.17 26.10
CA ASP A 54 -18.29 7.17 25.74
C ASP A 54 -17.30 7.01 26.91
N SER A 55 -17.15 5.78 27.41
CA SER A 55 -16.45 5.49 28.67
C SER A 55 -14.91 5.52 28.59
N ASP A 56 -14.34 5.98 27.48
CA ASP A 56 -12.88 6.11 27.28
C ASP A 56 -12.43 7.55 26.98
N ALA A 57 -13.31 8.54 27.18
CA ALA A 57 -12.97 9.96 27.07
C ALA A 57 -12.93 10.61 28.46
N ASP A 58 -11.73 10.97 28.90
CA ASP A 58 -11.60 12.02 29.90
C ASP A 58 -12.16 13.32 29.28
N ARG A 59 -13.40 13.66 29.69
CA ARG A 59 -14.30 14.79 29.33
C ARG A 59 -15.43 14.47 28.33
N ASP A 60 -16.67 14.69 28.78
CA ASP A 60 -17.90 14.79 27.97
C ASP A 60 -17.71 15.84 26.86
N GLU A 61 -17.49 15.40 25.61
CA GLU A 61 -17.41 16.25 24.42
C GLU A 61 -18.50 15.85 23.42
N ASP A 62 -19.27 16.82 22.92
CA ASP A 62 -20.23 16.61 21.83
C ASP A 62 -19.49 16.30 20.52
N ALA A 63 -19.75 15.12 19.94
CA ALA A 63 -19.12 14.65 18.71
C ALA A 63 -20.12 13.96 17.77
N THR A 64 -19.93 14.17 16.47
CA THR A 64 -20.54 13.35 15.41
C THR A 64 -19.70 12.09 15.24
N VAL A 65 -20.30 10.90 15.36
CA VAL A 65 -19.56 9.62 15.31
C VAL A 65 -19.90 8.86 14.02
N ILE A 66 -18.86 8.48 13.27
CA ILE A 66 -18.95 7.58 12.12
C ILE A 66 -18.50 6.19 12.55
N SER A 67 -19.40 5.21 12.45
CA SER A 67 -19.15 3.82 12.88
C SER A 67 -19.50 2.79 11.79
N THR A 68 -19.50 3.21 10.53
CA THR A 68 -19.79 2.34 9.39
C THR A 68 -18.64 2.41 8.40
N ASP A 69 -18.05 1.26 8.11
CA ASP A 69 -16.95 1.14 7.15
C ASP A 69 -17.39 1.61 5.76
N GLY A 70 -16.52 2.34 5.05
CA GLY A 70 -16.83 2.88 3.73
C GLY A 70 -17.76 4.12 3.73
N ALA A 71 -18.14 4.64 4.90
CA ALA A 71 -19.03 5.80 5.00
C ALA A 71 -18.43 7.04 4.33
N THR A 72 -19.29 7.83 3.67
CA THR A 72 -18.92 9.12 3.09
C THR A 72 -19.66 10.26 3.81
N VAL A 73 -18.89 11.26 4.27
CA VAL A 73 -19.35 12.54 4.81
C VAL A 73 -19.02 13.61 3.78
N ASP A 74 -20.03 14.11 3.06
CA ASP A 74 -19.85 15.09 1.97
C ASP A 74 -20.66 16.37 2.23
N GLY A 75 -20.05 17.52 2.00
CA GLY A 75 -20.73 18.82 2.02
C GLY A 75 -21.23 19.27 3.40
N GLN A 76 -20.78 18.65 4.49
CA GLN A 76 -21.36 18.87 5.81
C GLN A 76 -20.80 20.13 6.49
N GLN A 77 -21.60 20.73 7.38
CA GLN A 77 -21.22 21.85 8.23
C GLN A 77 -21.38 21.43 9.69
N LEU A 78 -20.35 20.80 10.25
CA LEU A 78 -20.38 20.24 11.60
C LEU A 78 -19.98 21.29 12.63
N THR A 79 -20.77 21.40 13.70
CA THR A 79 -20.48 22.25 14.88
C THR A 79 -19.97 21.46 16.08
N THR A 80 -19.64 20.19 15.86
CA THR A 80 -19.08 19.25 16.84
C THR A 80 -17.77 18.69 16.31
N ALA A 81 -16.99 18.00 17.16
CA ALA A 81 -15.93 17.13 16.65
C ALA A 81 -16.51 16.03 15.75
N LEU A 82 -15.66 15.44 14.90
CA LEU A 82 -15.97 14.30 14.03
C LEU A 82 -15.11 13.11 14.44
N TYR A 83 -15.73 12.09 15.00
CA TYR A 83 -15.08 10.88 15.49
C TYR A 83 -15.28 9.74 14.51
N ILE A 84 -14.17 9.19 14.02
CA ILE A 84 -14.15 8.13 13.03
C ILE A 84 -13.74 6.83 13.73
N LYS A 85 -14.70 5.92 13.86
CA LYS A 85 -14.59 4.58 14.43
C LYS A 85 -14.98 3.52 13.39
N ALA A 86 -14.45 3.67 12.18
CA ALA A 86 -14.74 2.83 11.03
C ALA A 86 -13.61 2.91 10.00
N ASN A 87 -13.43 1.85 9.21
CA ASN A 87 -12.44 1.79 8.13
C ASN A 87 -12.94 2.49 6.85
N ASN A 88 -12.02 2.94 6.01
CA ASN A 88 -12.30 3.42 4.65
C ASN A 88 -13.32 4.58 4.59
N VAL A 89 -13.34 5.44 5.62
CA VAL A 89 -14.26 6.58 5.68
C VAL A 89 -13.75 7.73 4.81
N LYS A 90 -14.62 8.29 3.97
CA LYS A 90 -14.32 9.50 3.18
C LYS A 90 -15.00 10.72 3.78
N VAL A 91 -14.25 11.78 4.05
CA VAL A 91 -14.75 13.09 4.45
C VAL A 91 -14.37 14.06 3.34
N THR A 92 -15.34 14.71 2.70
CA THR A 92 -15.08 15.59 1.56
C THR A 92 -15.96 16.84 1.61
N ASN A 93 -15.46 17.95 1.08
CA ASN A 93 -16.19 19.23 0.99
C ASN A 93 -16.84 19.69 2.31
N THR A 94 -16.24 19.32 3.44
CA THR A 94 -16.87 19.44 4.76
C THR A 94 -16.21 20.55 5.56
N THR A 95 -16.96 21.14 6.49
CA THR A 95 -16.43 22.08 7.48
C THR A 95 -16.68 21.52 8.87
N VAL A 96 -15.65 21.53 9.72
CA VAL A 96 -15.71 21.08 11.11
C VAL A 96 -15.33 22.24 12.02
N ARG A 97 -16.25 22.68 12.87
CA ARG A 97 -16.02 23.66 13.93
C ARG A 97 -16.24 22.97 15.25
N HIS A 98 -15.20 22.85 16.08
CA HIS A 98 -15.29 22.04 17.30
C HIS A 98 -14.68 22.78 18.51
N SER A 99 -15.05 22.32 19.71
CA SER A 99 -14.61 22.91 20.97
C SER A 99 -13.98 21.93 21.97
N GLY A 100 -13.68 20.70 21.59
CA GLY A 100 -12.83 19.83 22.40
C GLY A 100 -11.58 19.35 21.69
N ALA A 101 -11.06 18.19 22.07
CA ALA A 101 -9.62 17.95 22.01
C ALA A 101 -9.07 17.84 20.57
N VAL A 102 -9.82 17.18 19.69
CA VAL A 102 -9.44 16.94 18.30
C VAL A 102 -10.64 17.12 17.39
N GLY A 103 -10.50 17.94 16.34
CA GLY A 103 -11.59 18.27 15.44
C GLY A 103 -12.07 17.10 14.60
N ILE A 104 -11.16 16.41 13.93
CA ILE A 104 -11.41 15.13 13.30
C ILE A 104 -10.48 14.10 13.95
N LYS A 105 -11.07 13.09 14.58
CA LYS A 105 -10.32 12.07 15.33
C LYS A 105 -10.55 10.71 14.70
N VAL A 106 -9.48 10.11 14.19
CA VAL A 106 -9.49 8.69 13.79
C VAL A 106 -9.06 7.87 14.99
N PHE A 107 -9.92 6.93 15.42
CA PHE A 107 -9.61 6.09 16.57
C PHE A 107 -8.65 4.96 16.20
N ALA A 108 -7.85 4.52 17.17
CA ALA A 108 -6.94 3.39 16.99
C ALA A 108 -7.70 2.13 16.55
N GLY A 109 -7.08 1.32 15.70
CA GLY A 109 -7.69 0.10 15.13
C GLY A 109 -8.49 0.33 13.85
N PHE A 110 -8.65 1.58 13.41
CA PHE A 110 -9.32 1.91 12.14
C PHE A 110 -8.34 2.52 11.13
N THR A 111 -8.51 2.19 9.85
CA THR A 111 -7.60 2.60 8.76
C THR A 111 -8.35 3.12 7.52
N GLY A 112 -7.61 3.68 6.54
CA GLY A 112 -8.17 4.07 5.25
C GLY A 112 -9.03 5.35 5.26
N THR A 113 -8.94 6.17 6.32
CA THR A 113 -9.68 7.44 6.33
C THR A 113 -9.11 8.41 5.29
N VAL A 114 -9.96 9.02 4.47
CA VAL A 114 -9.59 10.05 3.49
C VAL A 114 -10.34 11.33 3.81
N VAL A 115 -9.63 12.44 4.01
CA VAL A 115 -10.17 13.78 4.23
C VAL A 115 -9.75 14.67 3.07
N GLU A 116 -10.70 15.23 2.33
CA GLU A 116 -10.44 15.98 1.11
C GLU A 116 -11.20 17.31 1.12
N ASN A 117 -10.59 18.39 0.64
CA ASN A 117 -11.25 19.69 0.43
C ASN A 117 -12.10 20.13 1.65
N THR A 118 -11.52 20.04 2.84
CA THR A 118 -12.24 20.16 4.12
C THR A 118 -11.58 21.22 4.99
N GLU A 119 -12.37 22.00 5.72
CA GLU A 119 -11.87 23.03 6.63
C GLU A 119 -12.15 22.65 8.10
N VAL A 120 -11.14 22.78 8.96
CA VAL A 120 -11.23 22.48 10.39
C VAL A 120 -10.88 23.71 11.21
N PHE A 121 -11.79 24.12 12.09
CA PHE A 121 -11.65 25.31 12.92
C PHE A 121 -11.62 24.91 14.40
N CYS A 122 -10.49 25.16 15.05
CA CYS A 122 -10.34 24.97 16.49
C CYS A 122 -10.96 26.14 17.25
N GLY A 123 -11.88 25.83 18.17
CA GLY A 123 -12.50 26.82 19.05
C GLY A 123 -11.56 27.35 20.14
N ARG A 124 -10.46 26.67 20.44
CA ARG A 124 -9.42 27.09 21.39
C ARG A 124 -8.01 26.76 20.86
N PRO A 125 -6.99 27.57 21.19
CA PRO A 125 -5.68 27.46 20.58
C PRO A 125 -4.92 26.18 20.94
N GLU A 126 -5.24 25.47 22.02
CA GLU A 126 -4.53 24.25 22.46
C GLU A 126 -4.94 22.96 21.71
N MET A 127 -5.90 23.06 20.81
CA MET A 127 -6.53 21.91 20.15
C MET A 127 -5.70 21.33 18.99
N THR A 128 -6.09 20.13 18.58
CA THR A 128 -5.61 19.50 17.35
C THR A 128 -6.71 19.55 16.28
N GLY A 129 -6.37 19.93 15.05
CA GLY A 129 -7.34 19.93 13.93
C GLY A 129 -7.74 18.51 13.54
N LEU A 130 -6.80 17.75 12.99
CA LEU A 130 -6.99 16.35 12.56
C LEU A 130 -5.92 15.48 13.24
N GLY A 131 -6.32 14.38 13.88
CA GLY A 131 -5.42 13.72 14.84
C GLY A 131 -5.61 12.21 15.02
N TYR A 132 -4.62 11.63 15.71
CA TYR A 132 -4.47 10.21 16.06
C TYR A 132 -4.15 9.24 14.93
N GLY A 133 -4.08 9.70 13.67
CA GLY A 133 -3.44 8.98 12.58
C GLY A 133 -4.31 7.98 11.83
N ASN A 134 -3.73 7.25 10.87
CA ASN A 134 -4.38 6.42 9.86
C ASN A 134 -5.33 7.17 8.90
N TYR A 135 -4.91 8.35 8.45
CA TYR A 135 -5.66 9.14 7.49
C TYR A 135 -4.81 9.72 6.37
N THR A 136 -5.43 9.94 5.21
CA THR A 136 -4.95 10.84 4.16
C THR A 136 -5.72 12.14 4.24
N ALA A 137 -5.04 13.28 4.18
CA ALA A 137 -5.62 14.62 4.16
C ALA A 137 -5.11 15.38 2.93
N THR A 138 -6.01 15.80 2.05
CA THR A 138 -5.66 16.54 0.82
C THR A 138 -6.49 17.80 0.72
N LYS A 139 -5.86 18.96 0.46
CA LYS A 139 -6.57 20.25 0.43
C LYS A 139 -7.35 20.54 1.72
N VAL A 140 -6.79 20.14 2.87
CA VAL A 140 -7.39 20.38 4.17
C VAL A 140 -6.82 21.67 4.76
N LYS A 141 -7.68 22.59 5.18
CA LYS A 141 -7.26 23.80 5.86
C LYS A 141 -7.60 23.72 7.34
N VAL A 142 -6.61 23.92 8.19
CA VAL A 142 -6.77 23.92 9.64
C VAL A 142 -6.53 25.32 10.18
N HIS A 143 -7.43 25.81 11.02
CA HIS A 143 -7.44 27.18 11.52
C HIS A 143 -7.50 27.23 13.05
N GLY A 144 -6.59 27.99 13.65
CA GLY A 144 -6.60 28.32 15.08
C GLY A 144 -6.19 27.18 16.01
N CYS A 145 -5.48 26.16 15.50
CA CYS A 145 -5.10 24.96 16.26
C CYS A 145 -3.61 24.99 16.64
N ALA A 146 -3.25 24.57 17.86
CA ALA A 146 -1.86 24.39 18.27
C ALA A 146 -1.16 23.32 17.41
N LYS A 147 -1.91 22.28 17.03
CA LYS A 147 -1.44 21.23 16.13
C LYS A 147 -2.43 21.12 14.97
N GLY A 148 -1.97 21.41 13.75
CA GLY A 148 -2.82 21.26 12.56
C GLY A 148 -3.18 19.80 12.33
N PHE A 149 -2.14 18.99 12.14
CA PHE A 149 -2.22 17.56 11.88
C PHE A 149 -1.37 16.81 12.91
N SER A 150 -1.93 15.76 13.51
CA SER A 150 -1.26 14.91 14.49
C SER A 150 -1.33 13.45 14.05
N HIS A 151 -0.21 12.75 14.17
CA HIS A 151 -0.02 11.35 13.79
C HIS A 151 1.20 10.78 14.55
N SER A 152 1.44 9.49 14.38
CA SER A 152 2.58 8.76 14.94
C SER A 152 3.08 7.72 13.92
N ALA A 153 4.21 7.06 14.20
CA ALA A 153 4.65 5.95 13.36
C ALA A 153 3.63 4.79 13.35
N ALA A 154 2.98 4.49 14.49
CA ALA A 154 1.99 3.41 14.62
C ALA A 154 0.60 3.77 14.08
N ALA A 155 0.33 5.06 13.88
CA ALA A 155 -0.90 5.57 13.31
C ALA A 155 -0.54 6.82 12.49
N PRO A 156 -0.11 6.63 11.23
CA PRO A 156 0.48 7.69 10.42
C PRO A 156 -0.54 8.47 9.60
N ALA A 157 -0.13 9.64 9.11
CA ALA A 157 -0.96 10.45 8.24
C ALA A 157 -0.22 10.80 6.95
N LEU A 158 -0.94 10.91 5.84
CA LEU A 158 -0.46 11.49 4.60
C LEU A 158 -1.14 12.84 4.38
N VAL A 159 -0.42 13.96 4.43
CA VAL A 159 -1.01 15.30 4.34
C VAL A 159 -0.45 16.06 3.15
N THR A 160 -1.29 16.39 2.15
CA THR A 160 -0.88 17.09 0.92
C THR A 160 -1.76 18.28 0.57
N ASP A 161 -1.21 19.28 -0.13
CA ASP A 161 -1.92 20.50 -0.56
C ASP A 161 -2.72 21.19 0.56
N SER A 162 -2.30 21.00 1.81
CA SER A 162 -3.04 21.37 3.02
C SER A 162 -2.34 22.52 3.75
N SER A 163 -3.05 23.23 4.62
CA SER A 163 -2.51 24.40 5.32
C SER A 163 -2.89 24.45 6.79
N VAL A 164 -2.05 25.09 7.60
CA VAL A 164 -2.35 25.48 8.98
C VAL A 164 -2.20 26.99 9.07
N ASP A 165 -3.28 27.67 9.47
CA ASP A 165 -3.34 29.14 9.54
C ASP A 165 -2.84 29.80 8.24
N ASP A 166 -3.42 29.34 7.13
CA ASP A 166 -3.13 29.77 5.75
C ASP A 166 -1.68 29.59 5.28
N LYS A 167 -0.85 28.91 6.06
CA LYS A 167 0.51 28.52 5.67
C LYS A 167 0.51 27.09 5.18
N PRO A 168 1.14 26.79 4.02
CA PRO A 168 1.29 25.42 3.55
C PRO A 168 1.87 24.54 4.65
N TYR A 169 1.18 23.45 4.95
CA TYR A 169 1.63 22.47 5.92
C TYR A 169 2.75 21.64 5.29
N LYS A 170 3.96 21.81 5.82
CA LYS A 170 5.09 20.93 5.53
C LYS A 170 5.22 19.97 6.69
N ALA A 171 4.77 18.75 6.48
CA ALA A 171 4.91 17.71 7.47
C ALA A 171 6.41 17.44 7.72
N LYS A 172 6.79 17.36 8.99
CA LYS A 172 8.16 17.01 9.39
C LYS A 172 8.17 15.52 9.70
N TYR A 173 8.66 14.72 8.77
CA TYR A 173 8.96 13.32 9.05
C TYR A 173 10.47 13.16 9.02
N SER A 174 11.14 13.54 10.12
CA SER A 174 12.55 13.24 10.32
C SER A 174 12.68 11.90 11.04
N PHE A 175 13.39 10.96 10.42
CA PHE A 175 14.03 9.89 11.16
C PHE A 175 15.33 10.47 11.71
N ASP A 176 15.35 10.84 12.98
CA ASP A 176 16.60 11.20 13.64
C ASP A 176 17.35 9.90 13.97
N GLU A 177 18.29 9.49 13.11
CA GLU A 177 19.30 8.46 13.44
C GLU A 177 20.58 9.15 13.97
N PRO A 178 20.93 9.00 15.26
CA PRO A 178 22.15 9.58 15.80
C PRO A 178 23.41 9.01 15.13
N GLY A 179 24.24 9.86 14.53
CA GLY A 179 25.60 9.51 14.10
C GLY A 179 25.81 9.29 12.60
N LYS A 180 24.80 9.46 11.75
CA LYS A 180 24.97 9.45 10.29
C LYS A 180 24.77 10.84 9.69
N ALA A 181 25.73 11.29 8.88
CA ALA A 181 25.59 12.50 8.09
C ALA A 181 24.67 12.20 6.89
N HIS A 182 23.47 12.76 6.88
CA HIS A 182 22.58 12.70 5.74
C HIS A 182 23.07 13.70 4.67
N PRO A 183 23.24 13.29 3.40
CA PRO A 183 23.64 14.22 2.36
C PRO A 183 22.53 15.24 2.10
N THR A 184 22.86 16.47 2.51
CA THR A 184 22.34 17.76 2.07
C THR A 184 21.16 18.38 2.83
N ALA A 185 21.47 19.53 3.43
CA ALA A 185 20.52 20.60 3.71
C ALA A 185 19.76 20.97 2.42
N GLY A 186 18.56 20.41 2.23
CA GLY A 186 17.71 20.74 1.09
C GLY A 186 16.63 19.70 0.80
N ALA A 187 16.92 18.41 0.96
CA ALA A 187 15.97 17.33 0.70
C ALA A 187 15.44 16.75 2.02
N GLY A 188 14.42 17.39 2.58
CA GLY A 188 13.55 16.67 3.51
C GLY A 188 12.73 15.68 2.71
N LEU A 189 12.56 14.45 3.20
CA LEU A 189 11.63 13.46 2.65
C LEU A 189 10.30 14.17 2.36
N VAL A 190 9.92 14.32 1.09
CA VAL A 190 8.66 14.96 0.71
C VAL A 190 7.55 13.91 0.87
N PRO A 191 6.62 14.08 1.81
CA PRO A 191 5.55 13.12 2.08
C PRO A 191 4.38 13.47 1.16
N GLY A 192 3.96 12.52 0.34
CA GLY A 192 2.88 12.73 -0.62
C GLY A 192 2.75 11.52 -1.55
N PRO A 193 1.57 11.30 -2.17
CA PRO A 193 1.54 10.47 -3.37
C PRO A 193 2.51 11.11 -4.35
N VAL A 194 3.38 10.28 -4.90
CA VAL A 194 4.46 10.71 -5.77
C VAL A 194 3.84 11.43 -6.96
N ARG A 195 3.99 12.76 -7.00
CA ARG A 195 3.70 13.50 -8.23
C ARG A 195 4.84 13.19 -9.18
N ALA A 196 4.59 12.22 -10.05
CA ALA A 196 5.32 12.07 -11.28
C ALA A 196 5.57 13.47 -11.91
N PRO A 197 6.77 13.74 -12.46
CA PRO A 197 7.01 14.98 -13.18
C PRO A 197 5.90 15.21 -14.22
N SER A 198 5.33 16.40 -14.24
CA SER A 198 4.30 16.78 -15.20
C SER A 198 4.88 16.70 -16.62
N GLY A 199 4.44 15.72 -17.42
CA GLY A 199 4.83 15.62 -18.83
C GLY A 199 4.82 14.22 -19.43
N LYS A 200 4.91 13.16 -18.61
CA LYS A 200 4.87 11.76 -19.08
C LYS A 200 3.81 10.98 -18.29
N PRO A 201 2.90 10.22 -18.94
CA PRO A 201 2.05 9.28 -18.22
C PRO A 201 2.93 8.16 -17.70
N TRP A 202 2.89 7.91 -16.40
CA TRP A 202 3.57 6.80 -15.75
C TRP A 202 2.58 5.67 -15.48
N PRO A 203 3.03 4.42 -15.33
CA PRO A 203 2.19 3.35 -14.81
C PRO A 203 1.60 3.72 -13.46
N GLY A 204 0.33 3.39 -13.26
CA GLY A 204 -0.46 3.75 -12.10
C GLY A 204 -1.88 3.18 -12.20
N PRO A 205 -2.83 3.64 -11.37
CA PRO A 205 -4.13 2.99 -11.21
C PRO A 205 -5.01 3.00 -12.47
N GLU A 206 -4.80 3.94 -13.39
CA GLU A 206 -5.64 4.13 -14.58
C GLU A 206 -5.12 3.38 -15.82
N ASN A 207 -3.90 2.82 -15.77
CA ASN A 207 -3.26 2.18 -16.92
C ASN A 207 -2.50 0.88 -16.57
N THR A 208 -2.67 0.37 -15.36
CA THR A 208 -2.15 -0.92 -14.91
C THR A 208 -3.25 -1.73 -14.24
N GLY A 209 -3.01 -3.03 -14.05
CA GLY A 209 -3.97 -3.92 -13.42
C GLY A 209 -5.04 -4.41 -14.39
N VAL A 210 -6.13 -4.92 -13.82
CA VAL A 210 -7.25 -5.42 -14.61
C VAL A 210 -7.94 -4.26 -15.33
N PRO A 211 -8.09 -4.29 -16.68
CA PRO A 211 -8.76 -3.22 -17.41
C PRO A 211 -10.19 -3.02 -16.92
N ALA A 212 -10.59 -1.75 -16.77
CA ALA A 212 -11.94 -1.40 -16.36
C ALA A 212 -12.99 -2.05 -17.28
N GLY A 213 -14.03 -2.64 -16.68
CA GLY A 213 -15.09 -3.34 -17.40
C GLY A 213 -14.78 -4.79 -17.80
N THR A 214 -13.64 -5.34 -17.38
CA THR A 214 -13.35 -6.78 -17.54
C THR A 214 -14.36 -7.59 -16.72
N ASP A 215 -15.01 -8.58 -17.36
CA ASP A 215 -15.86 -9.55 -16.68
C ASP A 215 -15.00 -10.64 -16.02
N LEU A 216 -14.82 -10.52 -14.70
CA LEU A 216 -14.02 -11.43 -13.91
C LEU A 216 -14.87 -12.59 -13.38
N THR A 217 -14.40 -13.82 -13.61
CA THR A 217 -15.05 -15.04 -13.11
C THR A 217 -14.12 -15.84 -12.20
N PRO A 218 -14.63 -16.59 -11.22
CA PRO A 218 -13.79 -17.44 -10.37
C PRO A 218 -12.96 -18.43 -11.20
N TYR A 219 -11.69 -18.58 -10.85
CA TYR A 219 -10.83 -19.63 -11.39
C TYR A 219 -11.13 -20.97 -10.69
N ALA A 220 -11.30 -22.02 -11.49
CA ALA A 220 -11.59 -23.38 -11.00
C ALA A 220 -10.53 -24.42 -11.44
N GLY A 221 -9.47 -23.96 -12.11
CA GLY A 221 -8.37 -24.82 -12.55
C GLY A 221 -7.34 -25.06 -11.45
N PRO A 222 -6.30 -25.86 -11.75
CA PRO A 222 -5.20 -26.08 -10.82
C PRO A 222 -4.34 -24.83 -10.67
N TYR A 223 -3.69 -24.68 -9.52
CA TYR A 223 -2.71 -23.62 -9.25
C TYR A 223 -1.27 -24.04 -9.56
N ALA A 224 -1.02 -25.34 -9.66
CA ALA A 224 0.16 -25.87 -10.33
C ALA A 224 -0.14 -26.01 -11.83
N ILE A 225 0.38 -25.10 -12.64
CA ILE A 225 0.18 -25.08 -14.08
C ILE A 225 1.24 -25.96 -14.74
N THR A 226 0.83 -27.12 -15.23
CA THR A 226 1.73 -28.13 -15.83
C THR A 226 1.53 -28.33 -17.33
N GLU A 227 0.45 -27.79 -17.91
CA GLU A 227 0.20 -27.87 -19.35
C GLU A 227 0.83 -26.67 -20.09
N PRO A 228 1.70 -26.90 -21.09
CA PRO A 228 2.24 -25.84 -21.94
C PRO A 228 1.16 -25.07 -22.68
N ASN A 229 1.39 -23.78 -22.93
CA ASN A 229 0.46 -22.88 -23.62
C ASN A 229 -0.87 -22.65 -22.89
N THR A 230 -0.93 -22.95 -21.59
CA THR A 230 -2.11 -22.64 -20.76
C THR A 230 -2.38 -21.14 -20.78
N VAL A 231 -3.65 -20.76 -20.99
CA VAL A 231 -4.10 -19.36 -20.94
C VAL A 231 -5.16 -19.20 -19.84
N ILE A 232 -4.87 -18.34 -18.87
CA ILE A 232 -5.79 -17.91 -17.82
C ILE A 232 -6.18 -16.46 -18.11
N ASP A 233 -7.46 -16.22 -18.37
CA ASP A 233 -7.95 -14.92 -18.86
C ASP A 233 -9.27 -14.54 -18.16
N GLY A 234 -9.35 -13.32 -17.63
CA GLY A 234 -10.58 -12.83 -16.99
C GLY A 234 -10.92 -13.56 -15.69
N LYS A 235 -9.90 -13.93 -14.89
CA LYS A 235 -10.08 -14.80 -13.72
C LYS A 235 -9.76 -14.14 -12.39
N ILE A 236 -10.50 -14.55 -11.36
CA ILE A 236 -10.16 -14.31 -9.95
C ILE A 236 -9.49 -15.58 -9.43
N LEU A 237 -8.22 -15.45 -9.09
CA LEU A 237 -7.37 -16.47 -8.50
C LEU A 237 -7.13 -16.11 -7.04
N THR A 238 -7.33 -17.07 -6.14
CA THR A 238 -7.31 -16.87 -4.68
C THR A 238 -6.27 -17.75 -3.99
N ASP A 239 -5.25 -18.18 -4.73
CA ASP A 239 -4.14 -18.99 -4.24
C ASP A 239 -2.88 -18.70 -5.08
N CYS A 240 -1.72 -19.12 -4.58
CA CYS A 240 -0.43 -18.91 -5.21
C CYS A 240 -0.25 -19.83 -6.41
N LEU A 241 0.51 -19.38 -7.40
CA LEU A 241 0.71 -20.11 -8.65
C LEU A 241 2.10 -20.73 -8.75
N ASP A 242 2.14 -22.01 -9.09
CA ASP A 242 3.34 -22.74 -9.49
C ASP A 242 3.33 -22.94 -11.00
N ILE A 243 4.17 -22.21 -11.74
CA ILE A 243 4.30 -22.34 -13.19
C ILE A 243 5.37 -23.38 -13.51
N LYS A 244 4.91 -24.57 -13.90
CA LYS A 244 5.72 -25.75 -14.27
C LYS A 244 5.48 -26.13 -15.73
N ALA A 245 5.34 -25.11 -16.58
CA ALA A 245 5.01 -25.25 -17.99
C ALA A 245 5.58 -24.11 -18.82
N LYS A 246 5.75 -24.37 -20.12
CA LYS A 246 6.24 -23.40 -21.11
C LYS A 246 5.09 -22.55 -21.67
N ASN A 247 5.38 -21.27 -21.94
CA ASN A 247 4.47 -20.35 -22.63
C ASN A 247 3.11 -20.19 -21.96
N VAL A 248 3.08 -20.13 -20.62
CA VAL A 248 1.85 -19.86 -19.89
C VAL A 248 1.51 -18.36 -20.01
N THR A 249 0.24 -18.04 -20.23
CA THR A 249 -0.24 -16.66 -20.24
C THR A 249 -1.31 -16.48 -19.17
N ILE A 250 -1.13 -15.48 -18.31
CA ILE A 250 -2.16 -14.98 -17.39
C ILE A 250 -2.46 -13.55 -17.79
N LYS A 251 -3.71 -13.23 -18.11
CA LYS A 251 -4.09 -11.88 -18.49
C LYS A 251 -5.44 -11.44 -17.94
N ARG A 252 -5.64 -10.13 -17.76
CA ARG A 252 -6.90 -9.55 -17.28
C ARG A 252 -7.45 -10.27 -16.04
N SER A 253 -6.55 -10.63 -15.14
CA SER A 253 -6.89 -11.48 -14.00
C SER A 253 -6.46 -10.81 -12.70
N LYS A 254 -7.17 -11.14 -11.62
CA LYS A 254 -6.83 -10.71 -10.26
C LYS A 254 -6.32 -11.92 -9.49
N ILE A 255 -5.13 -11.81 -8.94
CA ILE A 255 -4.48 -12.85 -8.14
C ILE A 255 -4.34 -12.33 -6.71
N THR A 256 -4.88 -13.08 -5.77
CA THR A 256 -4.71 -12.83 -4.34
C THR A 256 -4.14 -14.07 -3.69
N CYS A 257 -2.97 -13.97 -3.08
CA CYS A 257 -2.38 -15.06 -2.32
C CYS A 257 -1.67 -14.53 -1.08
N LYS A 258 -1.57 -15.37 -0.06
CA LYS A 258 -0.81 -15.14 1.16
C LYS A 258 0.25 -16.24 1.31
N ASN A 259 1.54 -15.90 1.21
CA ASN A 259 2.62 -16.89 1.23
C ASN A 259 3.88 -16.38 1.95
N LYS A 260 3.89 -16.36 3.28
CA LYS A 260 5.05 -15.90 4.07
C LYS A 260 6.36 -16.57 3.64
N GLY A 261 7.31 -15.75 3.15
CA GLY A 261 8.63 -16.18 2.69
C GLY A 261 8.65 -16.94 1.36
N GLY A 262 7.51 -17.13 0.71
CA GLY A 262 7.38 -17.77 -0.59
C GLY A 262 6.89 -16.81 -1.68
N MET A 263 6.97 -17.24 -2.94
CA MET A 263 6.49 -16.44 -4.08
C MET A 263 4.96 -16.45 -4.18
N ILE A 264 4.36 -15.35 -4.61
CA ILE A 264 2.95 -15.29 -5.04
C ILE A 264 2.77 -16.05 -6.35
N ILE A 265 3.71 -15.86 -7.28
CA ILE A 265 3.81 -16.65 -8.51
C ILE A 265 5.25 -17.15 -8.64
N ARG A 266 5.42 -18.47 -8.64
CA ARG A 266 6.71 -19.12 -8.88
C ARG A 266 6.81 -19.72 -10.28
N VAL A 267 7.72 -19.25 -11.12
CA VAL A 267 8.22 -19.99 -12.29
C VAL A 267 9.29 -20.98 -11.82
N PHE A 268 9.12 -22.26 -12.18
CA PHE A 268 10.05 -23.35 -11.85
C PHE A 268 10.95 -23.69 -13.04
N ASP A 269 11.66 -22.69 -13.55
CA ASP A 269 12.66 -22.83 -14.62
C ASP A 269 13.87 -23.69 -14.21
N ASP A 270 14.11 -23.81 -12.90
CA ASP A 270 15.08 -24.71 -12.28
C ASP A 270 14.69 -26.20 -12.33
N VAL A 271 13.41 -26.50 -12.46
CA VAL A 271 12.87 -27.88 -12.46
C VAL A 271 12.35 -28.27 -13.85
N VAL A 272 11.70 -27.34 -14.55
CA VAL A 272 11.11 -27.55 -15.88
C VAL A 272 11.83 -26.62 -16.85
N PRO A 273 12.74 -27.16 -17.69
CA PRO A 273 13.43 -26.37 -18.70
C PRO A 273 12.45 -25.59 -19.57
N ASP A 274 12.79 -24.33 -19.86
CA ASP A 274 11.97 -23.38 -20.61
C ASP A 274 10.60 -23.04 -19.99
N ALA A 275 10.36 -23.34 -18.70
CA ALA A 275 9.19 -22.81 -18.01
C ALA A 275 9.17 -21.28 -18.16
N SER A 276 8.02 -20.75 -18.56
CA SER A 276 7.93 -19.35 -18.95
C SER A 276 6.51 -18.83 -18.80
N LEU A 277 6.42 -17.55 -18.44
CA LEU A 277 5.18 -16.91 -18.06
C LEU A 277 5.07 -15.51 -18.66
N LEU A 278 3.91 -15.21 -19.25
CA LEU A 278 3.46 -13.83 -19.45
C LEU A 278 2.36 -13.53 -18.43
N VAL A 279 2.55 -12.49 -17.62
CA VAL A 279 1.47 -11.84 -16.86
C VAL A 279 1.23 -10.46 -17.46
N GLU A 280 0.00 -10.22 -17.92
CA GLU A 280 -0.35 -8.98 -18.61
C GLU A 280 -1.68 -8.40 -18.11
N ASP A 281 -1.79 -7.08 -17.98
CA ASP A 281 -3.06 -6.41 -17.64
C ASP A 281 -3.75 -7.02 -16.41
N SER A 282 -2.99 -7.30 -15.35
CA SER A 282 -3.45 -8.10 -14.21
C SER A 282 -3.08 -7.46 -12.87
N GLU A 283 -3.88 -7.76 -11.85
CA GLU A 283 -3.63 -7.32 -10.46
C GLU A 283 -3.06 -8.48 -9.65
N ILE A 284 -2.01 -8.22 -8.88
CA ILE A 284 -1.39 -9.18 -7.95
C ILE A 284 -1.36 -8.57 -6.55
N GLN A 285 -1.98 -9.25 -5.59
CA GLN A 285 -2.06 -8.82 -4.20
C GLN A 285 -1.54 -9.92 -3.25
N GLY A 286 -0.62 -9.55 -2.35
CA GLY A 286 0.01 -10.47 -1.39
C GLY A 286 -0.66 -10.59 -0.01
N GLU A 287 -1.73 -9.83 0.25
CA GLU A 287 -2.39 -9.72 1.57
C GLU A 287 -1.43 -9.41 2.75
N GLY A 288 -0.33 -8.72 2.44
CA GLY A 288 0.71 -8.31 3.37
C GLY A 288 1.81 -9.36 3.53
N GLU A 289 1.78 -10.47 2.81
CA GLU A 289 2.81 -11.50 2.83
C GLU A 289 3.29 -11.84 1.41
N GLY A 290 4.36 -12.62 1.34
CA GLY A 290 4.88 -13.15 0.09
C GLY A 290 5.80 -12.23 -0.67
N LEU A 291 6.63 -12.88 -1.46
CA LEU A 291 7.52 -12.30 -2.45
C LEU A 291 6.74 -12.27 -3.77
N GLY A 292 6.86 -11.24 -4.60
CA GLY A 292 6.04 -11.08 -5.81
C GLY A 292 6.12 -12.25 -6.83
N LEU A 293 6.82 -12.00 -7.95
CA LEU A 293 6.99 -12.96 -9.03
C LEU A 293 8.48 -13.34 -9.15
N GLY A 294 8.78 -14.64 -9.27
CA GLY A 294 10.10 -15.16 -9.64
C GLY A 294 9.98 -16.66 -9.92
N PHE A 295 10.99 -17.43 -10.32
CA PHE A 295 12.25 -16.98 -10.89
C PHE A 295 12.11 -16.88 -12.43
N GLY A 296 13.17 -17.11 -13.20
CA GLY A 296 13.39 -16.53 -14.54
C GLY A 296 12.33 -16.77 -15.63
N HIS A 297 12.61 -16.21 -16.81
CA HIS A 297 11.85 -16.35 -18.05
C HIS A 297 10.38 -15.93 -17.97
N TYR A 298 10.11 -14.84 -17.26
CA TYR A 298 8.80 -14.22 -17.21
C TYR A 298 8.76 -12.82 -17.84
N THR A 299 7.58 -12.44 -18.29
CA THR A 299 7.23 -11.06 -18.64
C THR A 299 6.10 -10.59 -17.74
N MET A 300 6.28 -9.45 -17.09
CA MET A 300 5.26 -8.73 -16.33
C MET A 300 4.99 -7.41 -17.05
N ARG A 301 3.77 -7.25 -17.61
CA ARG A 301 3.39 -6.08 -18.42
C ARG A 301 2.09 -5.45 -17.94
N ARG A 302 2.09 -4.14 -17.67
CA ARG A 302 0.88 -3.42 -17.20
C ARG A 302 0.24 -4.07 -15.97
N VAL A 303 1.07 -4.60 -15.08
CA VAL A 303 0.62 -5.24 -13.84
C VAL A 303 0.54 -4.21 -12.72
N ASN A 304 -0.54 -4.29 -11.94
CA ASN A 304 -0.63 -3.61 -10.66
C ASN A 304 -0.29 -4.63 -9.55
N MET A 305 0.84 -4.45 -8.87
CA MET A 305 1.31 -5.36 -7.83
C MET A 305 1.44 -4.63 -6.50
N HIS A 306 0.69 -5.06 -5.49
CA HIS A 306 0.66 -4.36 -4.21
C HIS A 306 0.37 -5.22 -2.98
N THR A 307 0.64 -4.68 -1.80
CA THR A 307 0.33 -5.34 -0.52
C THR A 307 1.03 -6.69 -0.39
N LEU A 308 2.32 -6.74 -0.74
CA LEU A 308 3.24 -7.88 -0.58
C LEU A 308 4.32 -7.54 0.46
N ASN A 309 5.06 -8.53 0.93
CA ASN A 309 6.21 -8.29 1.81
C ASN A 309 7.43 -7.79 1.03
N GLU A 310 7.76 -8.44 -0.09
CA GLU A 310 8.84 -8.04 -1.01
C GLU A 310 8.38 -8.22 -2.46
N GLY A 311 8.94 -7.41 -3.36
CA GLY A 311 8.60 -7.41 -4.77
C GLY A 311 9.18 -8.57 -5.59
N PRO A 312 9.05 -8.49 -6.93
CA PRO A 312 9.58 -9.50 -7.84
C PRO A 312 11.08 -9.72 -7.73
N ARG A 313 11.49 -10.96 -8.04
CA ARG A 313 12.88 -11.32 -8.27
C ARG A 313 13.21 -11.11 -9.75
N VAL A 314 14.18 -10.25 -10.03
CA VAL A 314 14.69 -9.99 -11.37
C VAL A 314 15.83 -10.98 -11.63
N SER A 315 15.50 -12.05 -12.35
CA SER A 315 16.40 -13.17 -12.64
C SER A 315 16.43 -13.45 -14.15
N ASP A 316 17.18 -14.47 -14.59
CA ASP A 316 17.41 -14.81 -16.00
C ASP A 316 16.21 -14.54 -16.92
N GLY A 317 16.38 -13.68 -17.92
CA GLY A 317 15.36 -13.42 -18.94
C GLY A 317 14.11 -12.68 -18.46
N ALA A 318 14.07 -12.16 -17.22
CA ALA A 318 12.92 -11.40 -16.73
C ALA A 318 12.75 -10.06 -17.48
N LEU A 319 11.52 -9.79 -17.90
CA LEU A 319 11.09 -8.50 -18.43
C LEU A 319 9.98 -7.93 -17.53
N ILE A 320 10.23 -6.79 -16.91
CA ILE A 320 9.22 -6.04 -16.15
C ILE A 320 9.01 -4.70 -16.84
N GLU A 321 7.81 -4.48 -17.34
CA GLU A 321 7.51 -3.27 -18.11
C GLU A 321 6.12 -2.69 -17.87
N ASP A 322 6.01 -1.38 -18.02
CA ASP A 322 4.75 -0.64 -17.95
C ASP A 322 3.94 -0.92 -16.68
N SER A 323 4.59 -1.36 -15.58
CA SER A 323 3.93 -1.90 -14.39
C SER A 323 4.08 -0.97 -13.19
N TRP A 324 3.16 -1.11 -12.24
CA TRP A 324 3.14 -0.34 -10.99
C TRP A 324 3.29 -1.30 -9.81
N ILE A 325 4.33 -1.07 -9.01
CA ILE A 325 4.61 -1.86 -7.80
C ILE A 325 4.64 -0.91 -6.61
N HIS A 326 3.73 -1.11 -5.67
CA HIS A 326 3.49 -0.16 -4.58
C HIS A 326 2.92 -0.82 -3.32
N ASP A 327 2.80 -0.05 -2.24
CA ASP A 327 2.19 -0.48 -0.97
C ASP A 327 2.73 -1.82 -0.45
N LEU A 328 4.06 -2.01 -0.45
CA LEU A 328 4.65 -3.13 0.29
C LEU A 328 4.31 -3.03 1.78
N ILE A 329 4.33 -4.17 2.46
CA ILE A 329 3.97 -4.28 3.87
C ILE A 329 5.18 -4.78 4.65
N PHE A 330 5.50 -4.01 5.69
CA PHE A 330 6.48 -4.38 6.68
C PHE A 330 5.90 -5.46 7.60
N THR A 331 6.45 -6.68 7.57
CA THR A 331 5.96 -7.79 8.41
C THR A 331 6.84 -8.11 9.59
N ASP A 332 8.14 -7.84 9.51
CA ASP A 332 9.13 -8.06 10.56
C ASP A 332 10.25 -6.99 10.48
N GLU A 333 10.84 -6.65 11.63
CA GLU A 333 11.95 -5.69 11.75
C GLU A 333 13.24 -6.11 11.03
N LYS A 334 13.35 -7.39 10.67
CA LYS A 334 14.50 -7.97 9.95
C LYS A 334 14.28 -8.11 8.45
N ASP A 335 13.07 -7.84 7.96
CA ASP A 335 12.76 -7.92 6.53
C ASP A 335 13.46 -6.77 5.78
N HIS A 336 13.84 -7.02 4.53
CA HIS A 336 14.41 -6.00 3.65
C HIS A 336 13.42 -5.75 2.51
N GLN A 337 12.48 -4.83 2.71
CA GLN A 337 11.44 -4.56 1.71
C GLN A 337 12.06 -3.91 0.46
N ASP A 338 12.26 -4.74 -0.55
CA ASP A 338 12.75 -4.35 -1.86
C ASP A 338 11.60 -4.42 -2.87
N ILE A 339 11.37 -3.33 -3.60
CA ILE A 339 10.36 -3.29 -4.67
C ILE A 339 10.78 -4.22 -5.82
N LEU A 340 12.06 -4.30 -6.10
CA LEU A 340 12.67 -5.26 -7.01
C LEU A 340 14.00 -5.70 -6.43
N GLN A 341 14.31 -6.99 -6.57
CA GLN A 341 15.61 -7.52 -6.16
C GLN A 341 16.16 -8.47 -7.22
N THR A 342 17.42 -8.30 -7.58
CA THR A 342 18.10 -9.27 -8.44
C THR A 342 18.66 -10.42 -7.60
N THR A 343 18.65 -11.63 -8.16
CA THR A 343 19.34 -12.78 -7.54
C THR A 343 20.61 -13.19 -8.30
N GLY A 344 20.99 -12.38 -9.29
CA GLY A 344 21.95 -12.70 -10.34
C GLY A 344 21.23 -13.24 -11.59
N GLY A 345 21.99 -13.46 -12.66
CA GLY A 345 21.44 -13.90 -13.94
C GLY A 345 21.82 -13.02 -15.13
N THR A 346 21.16 -13.23 -16.28
CA THR A 346 21.43 -12.57 -17.56
C THR A 346 20.19 -12.23 -18.39
N GLY A 347 20.30 -11.21 -19.24
CA GLY A 347 19.27 -10.85 -20.22
C GLY A 347 18.01 -10.27 -19.59
N MET A 348 18.16 -9.37 -18.64
CA MET A 348 17.07 -8.81 -17.83
C MET A 348 16.74 -7.38 -18.24
N VAL A 349 15.46 -7.02 -18.24
CA VAL A 349 15.00 -5.67 -18.57
C VAL A 349 13.94 -5.21 -17.58
N VAL A 350 14.15 -4.02 -17.01
CA VAL A 350 13.19 -3.32 -16.17
C VAL A 350 12.96 -1.94 -16.77
N ARG A 351 11.81 -1.73 -17.40
CA ARG A 351 11.56 -0.50 -18.16
C ARG A 351 10.20 0.14 -17.94
N HIS A 352 10.15 1.47 -17.91
CA HIS A 352 8.88 2.20 -17.87
C HIS A 352 7.95 1.76 -16.75
N ASN A 353 8.47 1.52 -15.54
CA ASN A 353 7.69 1.15 -14.37
C ASN A 353 7.54 2.32 -13.38
N THR A 354 6.53 2.26 -12.51
CA THR A 354 6.44 3.07 -11.30
C THR A 354 6.73 2.17 -10.10
N LEU A 355 7.80 2.49 -9.35
CA LEU A 355 8.38 1.65 -8.32
C LEU A 355 8.43 2.41 -7.00
N GLU A 356 7.49 2.11 -6.10
CA GLU A 356 7.24 2.89 -4.88
C GLU A 356 7.79 2.21 -3.62
N ALA A 357 9.08 2.40 -3.34
CA ALA A 357 9.70 1.93 -2.11
C ALA A 357 9.42 2.89 -0.94
N PHE A 358 8.17 3.25 -0.71
CA PHE A 358 7.83 4.19 0.34
C PHE A 358 6.45 3.87 0.92
N ASN A 359 6.39 3.76 2.24
CA ASN A 359 5.15 3.79 2.97
C ASN A 359 4.84 5.26 3.33
N PRO A 360 3.73 5.85 2.82
CA PRO A 360 3.30 7.19 3.19
C PRO A 360 2.57 7.22 4.54
N ALA A 361 1.90 6.12 4.90
CA ALA A 361 1.71 5.76 6.30
C ALA A 361 3.12 5.47 6.87
N THR A 362 3.48 5.53 8.14
CA THR A 362 4.85 5.34 8.70
C THR A 362 5.98 6.25 8.18
N ASN A 363 5.87 6.87 7.00
CA ASN A 363 6.94 7.61 6.30
C ASN A 363 8.18 6.74 6.06
N ASP A 364 8.05 5.42 6.02
CA ASP A 364 9.19 4.53 5.88
C ASP A 364 9.61 4.42 4.41
N PRO A 365 10.85 4.76 4.03
CA PRO A 365 11.34 4.56 2.68
C PRO A 365 11.72 3.10 2.39
N PHE A 366 11.35 2.12 3.21
CA PHE A 366 11.70 0.71 3.01
C PHE A 366 13.22 0.50 2.79
N ASN A 367 13.62 -0.66 2.25
CA ASN A 367 15.02 -0.92 1.97
C ASN A 367 15.46 -0.31 0.63
N ALA A 368 14.86 -0.72 -0.50
CA ALA A 368 15.20 -0.17 -1.80
C ALA A 368 14.06 -0.23 -2.82
N GLY A 369 14.06 0.70 -3.78
CA GLY A 369 13.29 0.58 -5.02
C GLY A 369 13.88 -0.48 -5.96
N PHE A 370 15.19 -0.68 -5.89
CA PHE A 370 15.90 -1.72 -6.61
C PHE A 370 17.12 -2.19 -5.82
N GLN A 371 17.08 -3.42 -5.30
CA GLN A 371 18.22 -4.07 -4.69
C GLN A 371 18.99 -4.88 -5.74
N LEU A 372 20.20 -4.43 -6.06
CA LEU A 372 21.09 -5.15 -6.96
C LEU A 372 22.08 -6.00 -6.16
N GLY A 373 22.07 -7.29 -6.45
CA GLY A 373 22.93 -8.31 -5.87
C GLY A 373 22.97 -9.58 -6.72
N SER A 374 23.96 -10.43 -6.48
CA SER A 374 24.07 -11.77 -7.07
C SER A 374 23.97 -12.84 -5.97
N GLU A 375 22.80 -12.94 -5.34
CA GLU A 375 22.60 -13.78 -4.14
C GLU A 375 22.62 -15.28 -4.44
N THR A 376 22.10 -15.69 -5.60
CA THR A 376 21.93 -17.11 -5.96
C THR A 376 22.69 -17.50 -7.22
N ALA A 377 23.23 -16.55 -7.98
CA ALA A 377 24.07 -16.79 -9.15
C ALA A 377 25.46 -16.14 -8.99
N PRO A 378 26.52 -16.65 -9.67
CA PRO A 378 27.90 -16.17 -9.46
C PRO A 378 28.16 -14.77 -10.02
N SER A 379 27.27 -14.27 -10.88
CA SER A 379 27.39 -12.97 -11.54
C SER A 379 26.02 -12.45 -11.97
N LEU A 380 25.96 -11.15 -12.26
CA LEU A 380 24.83 -10.47 -12.86
C LEU A 380 25.30 -9.82 -14.16
N THR A 381 24.74 -10.20 -15.30
CA THR A 381 25.18 -9.71 -16.61
C THR A 381 24.00 -9.23 -17.46
N ASP A 382 24.23 -8.27 -18.36
CA ASP A 382 23.21 -7.84 -19.34
C ASP A 382 21.86 -7.45 -18.70
N LEU A 383 21.91 -6.47 -17.80
CA LEU A 383 20.74 -5.88 -17.14
C LEU A 383 20.54 -4.44 -17.65
N LEU A 384 19.35 -4.16 -18.16
CA LEU A 384 18.93 -2.81 -18.50
C LEU A 384 17.81 -2.33 -17.57
N VAL A 385 18.09 -1.28 -16.81
CA VAL A 385 17.09 -0.58 -15.98
C VAL A 385 16.90 0.81 -16.57
N GLU A 386 15.80 1.02 -17.28
CA GLU A 386 15.58 2.26 -18.00
C GLU A 386 14.21 2.88 -17.86
N ASP A 387 14.16 4.21 -17.89
CA ASP A 387 12.90 4.94 -17.98
C ASP A 387 11.90 4.61 -16.87
N ASN A 388 12.36 4.27 -15.66
CA ASN A 388 11.47 4.00 -14.52
C ASN A 388 11.31 5.24 -13.64
N LEU A 389 10.16 5.37 -13.00
CA LEU A 389 9.91 6.30 -11.91
C LEU A 389 10.15 5.57 -10.59
N PHE A 390 11.19 5.99 -9.88
CA PHE A 390 11.53 5.44 -8.57
C PHE A 390 11.20 6.42 -7.45
N THR A 391 10.82 5.86 -6.31
CA THR A 391 10.52 6.61 -5.10
C THR A 391 11.01 5.81 -3.90
N GLY A 392 11.42 6.53 -2.84
CA GLY A 392 11.80 5.95 -1.57
C GLY A 392 13.12 5.17 -1.63
N GLY A 393 13.25 4.16 -0.79
CA GLY A 393 14.50 3.43 -0.51
C GLY A 393 15.33 4.09 0.59
N ASN A 394 16.06 3.26 1.36
CA ASN A 394 17.22 3.74 2.10
C ASN A 394 18.20 4.38 1.12
N TYR A 395 18.68 3.57 0.18
CA TYR A 395 19.07 4.05 -1.14
C TYR A 395 18.01 3.60 -2.12
N THR A 396 17.56 4.46 -3.04
CA THR A 396 16.54 4.06 -4.01
C THR A 396 17.00 2.89 -4.87
N VAL A 397 18.23 2.96 -5.37
CA VAL A 397 18.93 1.83 -5.99
C VAL A 397 20.11 1.45 -5.09
N ASN A 398 20.10 0.25 -4.55
CA ASN A 398 21.18 -0.22 -3.69
C ASN A 398 22.08 -1.22 -4.44
N PHE A 399 23.33 -0.85 -4.73
CA PHE A 399 24.32 -1.77 -5.30
C PHE A 399 25.08 -2.47 -4.18
N ARG A 400 24.92 -3.81 -4.09
CA ARG A 400 25.69 -4.62 -3.14
C ARG A 400 27.16 -4.69 -3.59
N PRO A 401 28.15 -4.26 -2.76
CA PRO A 401 29.53 -4.03 -3.21
C PRO A 401 30.30 -5.26 -3.72
N ASP A 402 29.93 -6.46 -3.29
CA ASP A 402 30.57 -7.73 -3.69
C ASP A 402 29.97 -8.31 -4.99
N THR A 403 29.01 -7.62 -5.60
CA THR A 403 28.35 -8.09 -6.83
C THR A 403 29.31 -8.08 -8.01
N LYS A 404 29.40 -9.21 -8.71
CA LYS A 404 30.13 -9.32 -9.99
C LYS A 404 29.18 -8.94 -11.13
N ALA A 405 29.22 -7.67 -11.52
CA ALA A 405 28.39 -7.13 -12.59
C ALA A 405 29.13 -7.07 -13.94
N GLU A 406 28.41 -7.25 -15.05
CA GLU A 406 28.91 -6.99 -16.41
C GLU A 406 27.78 -6.45 -17.29
N LYS A 407 27.99 -5.36 -18.04
CA LYS A 407 26.97 -4.77 -18.93
C LYS A 407 25.65 -4.46 -18.21
N VAL A 408 25.75 -3.90 -17.01
CA VAL A 408 24.59 -3.38 -16.28
C VAL A 408 24.45 -1.91 -16.59
N VAL A 409 23.26 -1.47 -16.99
CA VAL A 409 23.03 -0.08 -17.40
C VAL A 409 21.78 0.47 -16.72
N PHE A 410 21.95 1.61 -16.06
CA PHE A 410 20.86 2.44 -15.53
C PHE A 410 20.80 3.73 -16.35
N ARG A 411 19.68 4.02 -17.01
CA ARG A 411 19.52 5.24 -17.82
C ARG A 411 18.10 5.78 -17.85
N ASN A 412 17.94 7.08 -18.08
CA ASN A 412 16.65 7.76 -18.21
C ASN A 412 15.68 7.54 -17.03
N ASN A 413 16.15 7.07 -15.86
CA ASN A 413 15.28 6.86 -14.72
C ASN A 413 15.04 8.20 -14.00
N VAL A 414 13.85 8.34 -13.41
CA VAL A 414 13.44 9.52 -12.66
C VAL A 414 13.30 9.17 -11.19
N PHE A 415 13.99 9.93 -10.33
CA PHE A 415 14.06 9.68 -8.89
C PHE A 415 13.33 10.76 -8.12
N VAL A 416 12.33 10.37 -7.34
CA VAL A 416 11.68 11.26 -6.39
C VAL A 416 12.58 11.41 -5.18
N GLN A 417 12.74 12.63 -4.68
CA GLN A 417 13.65 12.95 -3.57
C GLN A 417 13.00 12.60 -2.21
N ASN A 418 12.78 11.30 -1.99
CA ASN A 418 12.22 10.75 -0.75
C ASN A 418 12.96 9.49 -0.26
N SER A 419 14.23 9.32 -0.64
CA SER A 419 15.12 8.29 -0.11
C SER A 419 15.84 8.72 1.18
N ARG A 420 16.19 7.78 2.08
CA ARG A 420 16.87 8.10 3.37
C ARG A 420 18.30 8.63 3.20
N TYR A 421 19.06 8.04 2.28
CA TYR A 421 20.50 8.28 2.09
C TYR A 421 20.83 8.81 0.69
N GLY A 422 20.00 8.53 -0.32
CA GLY A 422 20.18 9.04 -1.69
C GLY A 422 19.54 8.14 -2.74
N ALA A 423 19.56 8.57 -4.00
CA ALA A 423 18.99 7.80 -5.11
C ALA A 423 19.76 6.50 -5.40
N SER A 424 21.03 6.41 -5.01
CA SER A 424 21.91 5.30 -5.37
C SER A 424 23.05 5.13 -4.36
N SER A 425 23.52 3.90 -4.17
CA SER A 425 24.76 3.57 -3.44
C SER A 425 25.77 2.93 -4.39
N ASN A 426 27.09 3.16 -4.23
CA ASN A 426 28.16 2.46 -4.96
C ASN A 426 28.01 2.42 -6.50
N GLU A 427 27.63 3.55 -7.12
CA GLU A 427 27.45 3.67 -8.58
C GLU A 427 28.71 3.33 -9.39
N ASP A 428 29.88 3.37 -8.75
CA ASP A 428 31.19 3.03 -9.31
C ASP A 428 31.49 1.51 -9.31
N LEU A 429 30.52 0.67 -8.94
CA LEU A 429 30.63 -0.78 -9.00
C LEU A 429 31.09 -1.23 -10.40
N PRO A 430 32.21 -1.98 -10.53
CA PRO A 430 32.71 -2.42 -11.82
C PRO A 430 31.67 -3.19 -12.63
N GLY A 431 31.50 -2.81 -13.90
CA GLY A 431 30.52 -3.43 -14.81
C GLY A 431 29.13 -2.78 -14.79
N VAL A 432 28.90 -1.82 -13.89
CA VAL A 432 27.72 -0.94 -13.89
C VAL A 432 28.02 0.36 -14.64
N THR A 433 27.07 0.78 -15.48
CA THR A 433 27.04 2.09 -16.12
C THR A 433 25.87 2.87 -15.54
N TRP A 434 26.17 3.89 -14.74
CA TRP A 434 25.20 4.89 -14.30
C TRP A 434 25.19 6.07 -15.28
N ASP A 435 24.20 6.13 -16.15
CA ASP A 435 24.12 7.17 -17.18
C ASP A 435 23.67 8.52 -16.59
N PRO A 436 24.23 9.66 -17.03
CA PRO A 436 23.84 10.99 -16.53
C PRO A 436 22.39 11.39 -16.86
N SER A 437 21.68 10.62 -17.70
CA SER A 437 20.24 10.77 -17.95
C SER A 437 19.35 10.32 -16.77
N ASN A 438 19.92 9.67 -15.75
CA ASN A 438 19.22 9.46 -14.49
C ASN A 438 19.06 10.80 -13.77
N VAL A 439 17.83 11.24 -13.51
CA VAL A 439 17.55 12.59 -13.01
C VAL A 439 16.62 12.58 -11.80
N TYR A 440 16.75 13.57 -10.93
CA TYR A 440 15.75 13.84 -9.92
C TYR A 440 14.49 14.44 -10.54
N ALA A 441 13.33 14.01 -10.03
CA ALA A 441 12.02 14.50 -10.46
C ALA A 441 11.87 16.02 -10.26
N ASP A 442 12.43 16.55 -9.16
CA ASP A 442 12.49 17.99 -8.92
C ASP A 442 13.66 18.64 -9.66
N GLY A 443 13.34 19.53 -10.59
CA GLY A 443 14.33 20.30 -11.36
C GLY A 443 15.12 19.53 -12.40
N GLY A 444 14.90 18.21 -12.58
CA GLY A 444 15.52 17.42 -13.65
C GLY A 444 17.04 17.33 -13.55
N LYS A 445 17.61 17.57 -12.36
CA LYS A 445 19.06 17.53 -12.17
C LYS A 445 19.56 16.09 -12.27
N PRO A 446 20.69 15.84 -12.95
CA PRO A 446 21.31 14.51 -12.92
C PRO A 446 21.53 14.01 -11.50
N VAL A 447 21.28 12.73 -11.28
CA VAL A 447 21.71 12.03 -10.07
C VAL A 447 23.21 11.80 -10.21
N THR A 448 23.98 12.59 -9.47
CA THR A 448 25.45 12.54 -9.45
C THR A 448 25.95 12.14 -8.08
N HIS A 449 27.16 11.56 -8.04
CA HIS A 449 27.91 11.26 -6.82
C HIS A 449 27.81 12.36 -5.76
N GLY A 450 27.45 11.98 -4.54
CA GLY A 450 27.57 12.79 -3.33
C GLY A 450 28.93 12.63 -2.67
#